data_AF-A0A9D6I6V2-F1
#
_entry.id   AF-A0A9D6I6V2-F1
#
_cell.length_a   1.000
_cell.length_b   1.000
_cell.length_c   1.000
_cell.angle_alpha   90.00
_cell.angle_beta   90.00
_cell.angle_gamma   90.00
#
_symmetry.space_group_name_H-M   'P 1'
#
loop_
_entity.id
_entity.type
_entity.pdbx_description
1 polymer ?
#
loop_
_entity_poly.entity_id
_entity_poly.type
_entity_poly.pdbx_seq_one_letter_code
_entity_poly.pdbx_strand_id
1 'polypeptide(L)'
;MQLTREGDYAVRVMVELAGAPRAIVPGRVIQQRQAIPPAHLAKVVQALRRAGLVRTWRGAGGGVTLALAPAEITLRRVIAAVEGPLYLNRCLIGPGVCPRDRICPVYPVWRRVEALLFGELDGVTMADLAQGGCAIDQAPRPGPRLGSRGTEPVEPGRC
;
A
#
# COMPACT_ATOMS: atom_id res chain seq x y z
N MET A 1 -5.13 -3.82 11.50
CA MET A 1 -5.05 -2.64 10.61
C MET A 1 -6.20 -2.71 9.63
N GLN A 2 -6.93 -1.62 9.45
CA GLN A 2 -7.97 -1.47 8.43
C GLN A 2 -7.69 -0.15 7.72
N LEU A 3 -7.75 -0.16 6.38
CA LEU A 3 -7.54 1.07 5.60
C LEU A 3 -8.72 2.01 5.81
N THR A 4 -8.44 3.31 5.93
CA THR A 4 -9.51 4.31 5.97
C THR A 4 -10.15 4.48 4.60
N ARG A 5 -11.31 5.14 4.56
CA ARG A 5 -11.92 5.54 3.28
C ARG A 5 -10.99 6.44 2.49
N GLU A 6 -10.26 7.32 3.17
CA GLU A 6 -9.29 8.20 2.54
C GLU A 6 -8.15 7.43 1.88
N GLY A 7 -7.65 6.37 2.50
CA GLY A 7 -6.64 5.49 1.90
C GLY A 7 -7.15 4.81 0.63
N ASP A 8 -8.37 4.25 0.66
CA ASP A 8 -9.01 3.66 -0.52
C ASP A 8 -9.22 4.68 -1.64
N TYR A 9 -9.73 5.86 -1.31
CA TYR A 9 -9.88 6.95 -2.29
C TYR A 9 -8.54 7.41 -2.86
N ALA A 10 -7.46 7.41 -2.09
CA ALA A 10 -6.13 7.74 -2.60
C ALA A 10 -5.68 6.78 -3.68
N VAL A 11 -5.88 5.48 -3.47
CA VAL A 11 -5.55 4.44 -4.47
C VAL A 11 -6.37 4.68 -5.75
N ARG A 12 -7.69 4.88 -5.64
CA ARG A 12 -8.57 5.13 -6.80
C ARG A 12 -8.17 6.36 -7.60
N VAL A 13 -7.84 7.47 -6.91
CA VAL A 13 -7.33 8.69 -7.56
C VAL A 13 -6.05 8.39 -8.32
N MET A 14 -5.10 7.69 -7.70
CA MET A 14 -3.81 7.40 -8.32
C MET A 14 -3.93 6.44 -9.52
N VAL A 15 -4.85 5.47 -9.48
CA VAL A 15 -5.17 4.60 -10.62
C VAL A 15 -5.76 5.40 -11.78
N GLU A 16 -6.73 6.29 -11.53
CA GLU A 16 -7.30 7.17 -12.57
C GLU A 16 -6.20 8.03 -13.23
N LEU A 17 -5.31 8.61 -12.43
CA LEU A 17 -4.21 9.44 -12.95
C LEU A 17 -3.15 8.61 -13.68
N ALA A 18 -2.89 7.39 -13.25
CA ALA A 18 -1.94 6.48 -13.89
C ALA A 18 -2.42 5.97 -15.25
N GLY A 19 -3.74 5.87 -15.46
CA GLY A 19 -4.33 5.60 -16.78
C GLY A 19 -4.15 6.74 -17.79
N ALA A 20 -3.84 7.95 -17.33
CA ALA A 20 -3.59 9.13 -18.18
C ALA A 20 -2.40 9.96 -17.65
N PRO A 21 -1.18 9.40 -17.60
CA PRO A 21 -0.09 9.90 -16.75
C PRO A 21 0.47 11.27 -17.13
N ARG A 22 0.17 11.76 -18.34
CA ARG A 22 0.56 13.10 -18.81
C ARG A 22 -0.62 14.09 -18.89
N ALA A 23 -1.84 13.62 -18.62
CA ALA A 23 -3.02 14.45 -18.67
C ALA A 23 -3.20 15.20 -17.35
N ILE A 24 -3.74 16.41 -17.45
CA ILE A 24 -4.31 17.12 -16.30
C ILE A 24 -5.77 16.69 -16.22
N VAL A 25 -6.12 15.94 -15.18
CA VAL A 25 -7.47 15.41 -14.99
C VAL A 25 -8.26 16.37 -14.09
N PRO A 26 -9.37 16.97 -14.55
CA PRO A 26 -10.17 17.85 -13.72
C PRO A 26 -10.74 17.11 -12.50
N GLY A 27 -10.76 17.76 -11.32
CA GLY A 27 -11.26 17.15 -10.09
C GLY A 27 -12.68 16.57 -10.24
N ARG A 28 -13.57 17.31 -10.92
CA ARG A 28 -14.95 16.86 -11.22
C ARG A 28 -15.02 15.52 -11.96
N VAL A 29 -14.05 15.26 -12.86
CA VAL A 29 -13.98 14.01 -13.61
C VAL A 29 -13.59 12.86 -12.69
N ILE A 30 -12.61 13.09 -11.81
CA ILE A 30 -12.19 12.11 -10.80
C ILE A 30 -13.34 11.79 -9.85
N GLN A 31 -14.07 12.80 -9.38
CA GLN A 31 -15.23 12.62 -8.49
C GLN A 31 -16.30 11.73 -9.12
N GLN A 32 -16.64 11.99 -10.39
CA GLN A 32 -17.67 11.25 -11.11
C GLN A 32 -17.23 9.82 -11.41
N ARG A 33 -16.03 9.62 -11.97
CA ARG A 33 -15.54 8.30 -12.39
C ARG A 33 -15.21 7.37 -11.23
N GLN A 34 -14.69 7.92 -10.13
CA GLN A 34 -14.24 7.13 -8.98
C GLN A 34 -15.24 7.16 -7.82
N ALA A 35 -16.40 7.81 -8.00
CA ALA A 35 -17.44 7.99 -6.98
C ALA A 35 -16.92 8.57 -5.66
N ILE A 36 -16.08 9.61 -5.75
CA ILE A 36 -15.44 10.23 -4.58
C ILE A 36 -16.14 11.55 -4.24
N PRO A 37 -16.66 11.71 -3.01
CA PRO A 37 -17.28 12.98 -2.60
C PRO A 37 -16.27 14.14 -2.60
N PRO A 38 -16.71 15.39 -2.90
CA PRO A 38 -15.81 16.55 -3.05
C PRO A 38 -14.87 16.79 -1.86
N ALA A 39 -15.40 16.70 -0.64
CA ALA A 39 -14.62 16.95 0.57
C ALA A 39 -13.48 15.92 0.75
N HIS A 40 -13.76 14.65 0.47
CA HIS A 40 -12.75 13.58 0.53
C HIS A 40 -11.70 13.73 -0.57
N LEU A 41 -12.11 14.05 -1.80
CA LEU A 41 -11.16 14.25 -2.90
C LEU A 41 -10.18 15.38 -2.57
N ALA A 42 -10.66 16.51 -2.06
CA ALA A 42 -9.80 17.65 -1.70
C ALA A 42 -8.76 17.25 -0.63
N LYS A 43 -9.18 16.52 0.41
CA LYS A 43 -8.30 16.02 1.47
C LYS A 43 -7.24 15.04 0.94
N VAL A 44 -7.66 14.08 0.12
CA VAL A 44 -6.79 13.07 -0.51
C VAL A 44 -5.77 13.72 -1.43
N VAL A 45 -6.21 14.59 -2.34
CA VAL A 45 -5.31 15.29 -3.29
C VAL A 45 -4.32 16.18 -2.54
N GLN A 46 -4.74 16.82 -1.44
CA GLN A 46 -3.82 17.60 -0.61
C GLN A 46 -2.74 16.73 0.02
N ALA A 47 -3.10 15.56 0.57
CA ALA A 47 -2.15 14.62 1.16
C ALA A 47 -1.16 14.08 0.11
N LEU A 48 -1.68 13.63 -1.04
CA LEU A 48 -0.86 13.15 -2.17
C LEU A 48 0.09 14.23 -2.71
N ARG A 49 -0.37 15.49 -2.78
CA ARG A 49 0.46 16.63 -3.19
C ARG A 49 1.59 16.88 -2.19
N ARG A 50 1.29 16.85 -0.88
CA ARG A 50 2.31 17.02 0.17
C ARG A 50 3.37 15.92 0.12
N ALA A 51 2.97 14.69 -0.23
CA ALA A 51 3.87 13.56 -0.45
C ALA A 51 4.63 13.64 -1.79
N GLY A 52 4.40 14.67 -2.61
CA GLY A 52 5.07 14.83 -3.90
C GLY A 52 4.65 13.81 -4.97
N LEU A 53 3.49 13.15 -4.80
CA LEU A 53 2.99 12.14 -5.73
C LEU A 53 2.15 12.74 -6.87
N VAL A 54 1.53 13.90 -6.63
CA VAL A 54 0.70 14.60 -7.62
C VAL A 54 1.04 16.09 -7.68
N ARG A 55 0.72 16.70 -8.82
CA ARG A 55 0.72 18.16 -9.03
C ARG A 55 -0.70 18.65 -9.26
N THR A 56 -1.01 19.86 -8.78
CA THR A 56 -2.33 20.47 -8.89
C THR A 56 -2.27 21.78 -9.65
N TRP A 57 -3.14 21.98 -10.62
CA TRP A 57 -3.24 23.19 -11.43
C TRP A 57 -4.57 23.92 -11.14
N ARG A 58 -4.51 25.25 -11.03
CA ARG A 58 -5.69 26.11 -10.81
C ARG A 58 -6.16 26.72 -12.14
N GLY A 59 -7.40 27.22 -12.17
CA GLY A 59 -7.96 27.95 -13.31
C GLY A 59 -8.77 27.10 -14.28
N ALA A 60 -9.21 27.69 -15.39
CA ALA A 60 -9.92 27.00 -16.45
C ALA A 60 -8.98 25.97 -17.11
N GLY A 61 -9.36 24.68 -17.08
CA GLY A 61 -8.49 23.58 -17.50
C GLY A 61 -7.57 23.03 -16.40
N GLY A 62 -7.69 23.55 -15.17
CA GLY A 62 -6.98 23.02 -13.99
C GLY A 62 -7.45 21.62 -13.57
N GLY A 63 -6.65 20.97 -12.73
CA GLY A 63 -6.88 19.59 -12.32
C GLY A 63 -5.69 18.99 -11.59
N VAL A 64 -5.61 17.67 -11.60
CA VAL A 64 -4.58 16.88 -10.94
C VAL A 64 -3.84 16.03 -11.97
N THR A 65 -2.53 15.88 -11.80
CA THR A 65 -1.68 15.01 -12.63
C THR A 65 -0.61 14.36 -11.77
N LEU A 66 -0.03 13.25 -12.22
CA LEU A 66 1.07 12.60 -11.51
C LEU A 66 2.32 13.49 -11.49
N ALA A 67 3.06 13.45 -10.39
CA ALA A 67 4.34 14.16 -10.28
C ALA A 67 5.53 13.31 -10.74
N LEU A 68 5.36 11.98 -10.80
CA LEU A 68 6.35 10.96 -11.12
C LEU A 68 5.75 9.97 -12.14
N ALA A 69 6.58 9.14 -12.79
CA ALA A 69 6.03 8.10 -13.66
C ALA A 69 5.24 7.07 -12.83
N PRO A 70 4.14 6.49 -13.35
CA PRO A 70 3.34 5.49 -12.62
C PRO A 70 4.16 4.30 -12.10
N ALA A 71 5.20 3.91 -12.82
CA ALA A 71 6.09 2.80 -12.44
C ALA A 71 7.00 3.12 -11.24
N GLU A 72 7.18 4.39 -10.89
CA GLU A 72 7.98 4.82 -9.73
C GLU A 72 7.14 4.93 -8.45
N ILE A 73 5.82 4.80 -8.56
CA ILE A 73 4.88 5.02 -7.47
C ILE A 73 4.33 3.67 -7.02
N THR A 74 4.80 3.18 -5.87
CA THR A 74 4.30 1.94 -5.27
C THR A 74 2.97 2.15 -4.55
N LEU A 75 2.17 1.09 -4.42
CA LEU A 75 0.93 1.10 -3.64
C LEU A 75 1.18 1.51 -2.19
N ARG A 76 2.28 1.03 -1.58
CA ARG A 76 2.70 1.44 -0.23
C ARG A 76 2.87 2.95 -0.13
N ARG A 77 3.55 3.59 -1.10
CA ARG A 77 3.78 5.05 -1.10
C ARG A 77 2.46 5.83 -1.12
N VAL A 78 1.49 5.39 -1.91
CA VAL A 78 0.16 6.01 -1.98
C VAL A 78 -0.58 5.89 -0.65
N ILE A 79 -0.61 4.69 -0.07
CA ILE A 79 -1.28 4.45 1.20
C ILE A 79 -0.61 5.27 2.32
N ALA A 80 0.72 5.23 2.41
CA ALA A 80 1.47 5.94 3.45
C ALA A 80 1.36 7.46 3.33
N ALA A 81 1.12 8.01 2.13
CA ALA A 81 0.90 9.44 1.94
C ALA A 81 -0.38 9.94 2.64
N VAL A 82 -1.36 9.07 2.86
CA VAL A 82 -2.68 9.44 3.42
C VAL A 82 -2.87 8.89 4.82
N GLU A 83 -2.46 7.65 5.09
CA GLU A 83 -2.56 7.02 6.41
C GLU A 83 -1.40 7.42 7.35
N GLY A 84 -0.31 7.92 6.79
CA GLY A 84 0.96 8.07 7.50
C GLY A 84 1.74 6.76 7.60
N PRO A 85 2.73 6.68 8.51
CA PRO A 85 3.53 5.47 8.69
C PRO A 85 2.67 4.26 9.05
N LEU A 86 2.79 3.20 8.25
CA LEU A 86 2.04 1.97 8.45
C LEU A 86 2.74 1.08 9.47
N TYR A 87 1.98 0.54 10.42
CA TYR A 87 2.42 -0.48 11.36
C TYR A 87 1.32 -1.52 11.54
N LEU A 88 1.69 -2.79 11.54
CA LEU A 88 0.70 -3.87 11.73
C LEU A 88 0.19 -3.94 13.17
N ASN A 89 1.06 -3.64 14.13
CA ASN A 89 0.76 -3.66 15.56
C ASN A 89 1.54 -2.56 16.29
N ARG A 90 1.03 -2.11 17.43
CA ARG A 90 1.63 -1.05 18.26
C ARG A 90 3.07 -1.38 18.68
N CYS A 91 3.38 -2.66 18.89
CA CYS A 91 4.73 -3.08 19.24
C CYS A 91 5.76 -2.84 18.12
N LEU A 92 5.33 -2.68 16.87
CA LEU A 92 6.22 -2.52 15.71
C LEU A 92 6.56 -1.06 15.41
N ILE A 93 5.89 -0.09 16.06
CA ILE A 93 6.10 1.35 15.87
C ILE A 93 7.54 1.75 16.19
N GLY A 94 8.12 1.16 17.24
CA GLY A 94 9.50 1.42 17.64
C GLY A 94 9.85 0.79 18.97
N PRO A 95 11.14 0.77 19.33
CA PRO A 95 11.60 0.26 20.63
C PRO A 95 10.95 1.00 21.79
N GLY A 96 10.51 0.28 22.82
CA GLY A 96 9.92 0.84 24.04
C GLY A 96 8.46 1.27 23.93
N VAL A 97 7.85 1.26 22.73
CA VAL A 97 6.42 1.57 22.57
C VAL A 97 5.53 0.48 23.19
N CYS A 98 5.99 -0.77 23.15
CA CYS A 98 5.39 -1.88 23.87
C CYS A 98 6.31 -2.29 25.03
N PRO A 99 5.83 -2.30 26.29
CA PRO A 99 6.65 -2.73 27.43
C PRO A 99 7.16 -4.17 27.34
N ARG A 100 6.59 -4.97 26.43
CA ARG A 100 6.92 -6.38 26.23
C ARG A 100 7.73 -6.65 24.96
N ASP A 101 8.10 -5.62 24.18
CA ASP A 101 8.72 -5.80 22.85
C ASP A 101 9.94 -6.75 22.84
N ARG A 102 10.77 -6.72 23.90
CA ARG A 102 11.98 -7.56 24.05
C ARG A 102 11.72 -8.98 24.58
N ILE A 103 10.59 -9.21 25.24
CA ILE A 103 10.28 -10.48 25.91
C ILE A 103 9.09 -11.21 25.30
N CYS A 104 8.40 -10.59 24.35
CA CYS A 104 7.18 -11.12 23.75
C CYS A 104 7.52 -12.10 22.63
N PRO A 105 7.20 -13.41 22.76
CA PRO A 105 7.58 -14.40 21.77
C PRO A 105 6.90 -14.21 20.40
N VAL A 106 5.76 -13.50 20.35
CA VAL A 106 5.06 -13.19 19.10
C VAL A 106 5.62 -11.95 18.37
N TYR A 107 6.46 -11.13 19.03
CA TYR A 107 7.08 -9.96 18.39
C TYR A 107 7.81 -10.28 17.06
N PRO A 108 8.73 -11.26 17.00
CA PRO A 108 9.41 -11.60 15.74
C PRO A 108 8.44 -12.11 14.66
N VAL A 109 7.34 -12.78 15.05
CA VAL A 109 6.29 -13.22 14.11
C VAL A 109 5.60 -12.00 13.49
N TRP A 110 5.20 -11.03 14.31
CA TRP A 110 4.59 -9.79 13.83
C TRP A 110 5.52 -8.99 12.91
N ARG A 111 6.81 -8.89 13.25
CA ARG A 111 7.82 -8.26 12.40
C ARG A 111 7.92 -8.93 11.03
N ARG A 112 7.85 -10.27 10.99
CA ARG A 112 7.89 -11.04 9.74
C ARG A 112 6.64 -10.79 8.88
N VAL A 113 5.46 -10.80 9.48
CA VAL A 113 4.19 -10.55 8.76
C VAL A 113 4.15 -9.13 8.21
N GLU A 114 4.62 -8.14 8.99
CA GLU A 114 4.74 -6.76 8.52
C GLU A 114 5.69 -6.63 7.33
N ALA A 115 6.85 -7.30 7.37
CA ALA A 115 7.78 -7.32 6.25
C ALA A 115 7.19 -7.94 4.97
N LEU A 116 6.42 -9.03 5.10
CA LEU A 116 5.73 -9.65 3.97
C LEU A 116 4.67 -8.69 3.37
N LEU A 117 3.81 -8.13 4.21
CA LEU A 117 2.79 -7.17 3.78
C LEU A 117 3.43 -5.98 3.05
N PHE A 118 4.53 -5.44 3.59
CA PHE A 118 5.19 -4.29 3.00
C PHE A 118 5.89 -4.64 1.69
N GLY A 119 6.51 -5.82 1.61
CA GLY A 119 7.06 -6.34 0.36
C GLY A 119 6.00 -6.46 -0.74
N GLU A 120 4.80 -6.96 -0.43
CA GLU A 120 3.71 -7.03 -1.40
C GLU A 120 3.25 -5.63 -1.85
N LEU A 121 3.07 -4.69 -0.92
CA LEU A 121 2.64 -3.32 -1.24
C LEU A 121 3.70 -2.51 -2.00
N ASP A 122 4.99 -2.81 -1.79
CA ASP A 122 6.09 -2.20 -2.54
C ASP A 122 6.31 -2.85 -3.92
N GLY A 123 5.93 -4.13 -4.06
CA GLY A 123 6.02 -4.88 -5.31
C GLY A 123 4.98 -4.49 -6.37
N VAL A 124 3.95 -3.70 -6.00
CA VAL A 124 2.88 -3.26 -6.90
C VAL A 124 3.00 -1.76 -7.16
N THR A 125 3.08 -1.37 -8.44
CA THR A 125 3.15 0.02 -8.88
C THR A 125 1.81 0.52 -9.42
N MET A 126 1.66 1.85 -9.54
CA MET A 126 0.47 2.41 -10.18
C MET A 126 0.40 2.08 -11.67
N ALA A 127 1.54 1.79 -12.32
CA ALA A 127 1.56 1.30 -13.70
C ALA A 127 0.87 -0.07 -13.82
N ASP A 128 1.14 -0.97 -12.88
CA ASP A 128 0.54 -2.32 -12.87
C ASP A 128 -0.97 -2.24 -12.68
N LEU A 129 -1.42 -1.40 -11.73
CA LEU A 129 -2.84 -1.22 -11.44
C LEU A 129 -3.61 -0.53 -12.59
N ALA A 130 -2.98 0.37 -13.33
CA ALA A 130 -3.61 1.08 -14.45
C ALA A 130 -3.90 0.18 -15.66
N GLN A 131 -3.15 -0.91 -15.83
CA GLN A 131 -3.29 -1.83 -16.97
C GLN A 131 -4.38 -2.89 -16.77
N GLY A 132 -5.16 -2.82 -15.69
CA GLY A 132 -6.29 -3.72 -15.42
C GLY A 132 -5.88 -5.16 -15.04
N GLY A 133 -4.58 -5.45 -15.00
CA GLY A 133 -4.04 -6.75 -14.59
C GLY A 133 -3.25 -6.60 -13.31
N CYS A 134 -3.88 -6.87 -12.17
CA CYS A 134 -3.07 -7.26 -11.04
C CYS A 134 -2.44 -8.60 -11.39
N ALA A 135 -1.11 -8.67 -11.36
CA ALA A 135 -0.32 -9.89 -11.53
C ALA A 135 -0.54 -10.95 -10.42
N ILE A 136 -1.66 -10.89 -9.69
CA ILE A 136 -2.10 -11.88 -8.70
C ILE A 136 -2.60 -13.18 -9.33
N ASP A 137 -2.79 -13.23 -10.65
CA ASP A 137 -3.03 -14.50 -11.37
C ASP A 137 -1.74 -15.28 -11.64
N GLN A 138 -0.57 -14.71 -11.29
CA GLN A 138 0.67 -15.47 -11.15
C GLN A 138 0.81 -15.84 -9.67
N ALA A 139 0.61 -17.12 -9.38
CA ALA A 139 0.62 -17.78 -8.08
C ALA A 139 1.48 -17.08 -7.00
N PRO A 140 1.05 -17.08 -5.72
CA PRO A 140 1.82 -16.49 -4.63
C PRO A 140 3.27 -16.98 -4.68
N ARG A 141 4.22 -16.05 -4.84
CA ARG A 141 5.64 -16.39 -4.74
C ARG A 141 5.82 -17.10 -3.41
N PRO A 142 6.40 -18.32 -3.38
CA PRO A 142 6.51 -19.06 -2.13
C PRO A 142 7.27 -18.21 -1.13
N GLY A 143 6.57 -17.78 -0.08
CA GLY A 143 7.20 -17.12 1.05
C GLY A 143 8.33 -18.01 1.58
N PRO A 144 9.35 -17.43 2.24
CA PRO A 144 10.45 -18.22 2.80
C PRO A 144 9.85 -19.33 3.67
N ARG A 145 10.05 -20.59 3.26
CA ARG A 145 9.53 -21.79 3.94
C ARG A 145 9.77 -21.60 5.43
N LEU A 146 8.70 -21.55 6.23
CA LEU A 146 8.85 -21.56 7.67
C LEU A 146 9.71 -22.77 8.00
N GLY A 147 10.87 -22.52 8.61
CA GLY A 147 11.85 -23.55 8.89
C GLY A 147 11.16 -24.76 9.49
N SER A 148 11.26 -25.88 8.78
CA SER A 148 11.06 -27.20 9.33
C SER A 148 12.05 -27.34 10.49
N ARG A 149 11.59 -27.03 11.70
CA ARG A 149 12.19 -27.64 12.88
C ARG A 149 11.93 -29.12 12.72
N GLY A 150 13.01 -29.90 12.68
CA GLY A 150 12.96 -31.33 12.48
C GLY A 150 11.90 -31.97 13.37
N THR A 151 10.95 -32.63 12.74
CA THR A 151 10.38 -33.85 13.31
C THR A 151 11.47 -34.90 13.20
N GLU A 152 12.07 -35.27 14.33
CA GLU A 152 12.83 -36.50 14.46
C GLU A 152 12.05 -37.66 13.83
N PRO A 153 12.72 -38.55 13.06
CA PRO A 153 12.09 -39.78 12.63
C PRO A 153 11.80 -40.65 13.87
N VAL A 154 10.53 -40.90 14.15
CA VAL A 154 10.12 -41.98 15.05
C VAL A 154 10.51 -43.30 14.39
N GLU A 155 11.48 -43.98 14.98
CA GLU A 155 11.87 -45.35 14.62
C GLU A 155 10.65 -46.28 14.65
N PRO A 156 10.43 -47.11 13.61
CA PRO A 156 9.52 -48.23 13.72
C PRO A 156 10.16 -49.30 14.60
N GLY A 157 9.63 -49.44 15.83
CA GLY A 157 9.89 -50.59 16.69
C GLY A 157 9.48 -51.89 16.00
N ARG A 158 10.38 -52.87 16.07
CA ARG A 158 10.19 -54.24 15.58
C ARG A 158 9.02 -54.93 16.28
N CYS A 159 8.20 -55.64 15.50
CA CYS A 159 8.11 -57.10 15.55
C CYS A 159 8.06 -57.59 14.11
#